data_AF-A0A955YTI5-F1
#
_entry.id   AF-A0A955YTI5-F1
#
_cell.length_a   1.000
_cell.length_b   1.000
_cell.length_c   1.000
_cell.angle_alpha   90.00
_cell.angle_beta   90.00
_cell.angle_gamma   90.00
#
_symmetry.space_group_name_H-M   'P 1'
#
loop_
_entity.id
_entity.type
_entity.pdbx_description
1 polymer ?
#
loop_
_entity_poly.entity_id
_entity_poly.type
_entity_poly.pdbx_seq_one_letter_code
_entity_poly.pdbx_strand_id
1 'polypeptide(L)'
;MEKGFFASISLSGPTRLRLAAVLLAMFCAIIVGKLVEDSLIARLQHDCESLFDDRLVPATALFHLGDQMHLKHRLLDDYLENPPAIDSQKLHYAMGQHDARLAGLIERIEQTYLVEEESQLFHAFQKSLADYQKVEQILIDEEKGGEDAVNRAALAKSFAEVRQTMLKLTDVQQRVGSELRAESITAASNVTLLLYFQLGIAFILGLISSALAMGVSRPRDPPSGPASGEDQNLH
;
A
#
# COMPACT_ATOMS: atom_id res chain seq x y z
N MET A 1 22.51 49.62 -30.96
CA MET A 1 22.04 49.13 -29.65
C MET A 1 21.87 47.63 -29.74
N GLU A 2 22.27 46.91 -28.69
CA GLU A 2 22.20 45.44 -28.53
C GLU A 2 23.09 44.55 -29.41
N LYS A 3 24.42 44.64 -29.23
CA LYS A 3 25.32 43.49 -29.44
C LYS A 3 26.38 43.51 -28.35
N GLY A 4 26.12 42.84 -27.23
CA GLY A 4 27.10 42.84 -26.14
C GLY A 4 26.76 42.06 -24.88
N PHE A 5 25.84 41.08 -24.89
CA PHE A 5 25.51 40.32 -23.67
C PHE A 5 26.13 38.91 -23.62
N PHE A 6 26.66 38.38 -24.72
CA PHE A 6 27.45 37.15 -24.71
C PHE A 6 28.91 37.49 -24.97
N ALA A 7 29.56 38.13 -24.00
CA ALA A 7 31.02 38.15 -23.95
C ALA A 7 31.50 36.70 -23.97
N SER A 8 32.24 36.35 -25.02
CA SER A 8 32.75 34.99 -25.21
C SER A 8 33.61 34.63 -24.00
N ILE A 9 33.11 33.75 -23.14
CA ILE A 9 33.91 33.18 -22.07
C ILE A 9 34.98 32.34 -22.75
N SER A 10 36.18 32.91 -22.89
CA SER A 10 37.36 32.20 -23.40
C SER A 10 37.90 31.30 -22.28
N LEU A 11 37.14 30.27 -21.90
CA LEU A 11 37.64 29.22 -21.01
C LEU A 11 38.77 28.45 -21.71
N SER A 12 39.80 28.09 -20.95
CA SER A 12 40.82 27.13 -21.37
C SER A 12 40.19 25.76 -21.66
N GLY A 13 40.63 25.06 -22.72
CA GLY A 13 40.13 23.73 -23.11
C GLY A 13 39.89 22.74 -21.95
N PRO A 14 40.82 22.57 -20.99
CA PRO A 14 40.64 21.62 -19.89
C PRO A 14 39.59 22.03 -18.84
N THR A 15 39.30 23.33 -18.67
CA THR A 15 38.27 23.77 -17.70
C THR A 15 36.85 23.65 -18.26
N ARG A 16 36.65 23.87 -19.57
CA ARG A 16 35.38 23.60 -20.27
C ARG A 16 34.96 22.14 -20.15
N LEU A 17 35.91 21.22 -20.36
CA LEU A 17 35.66 19.78 -20.31
C LEU A 17 35.29 19.32 -18.90
N ARG A 18 35.97 19.84 -17.86
CA ARG A 18 35.65 19.54 -16.46
C ARG A 18 34.27 20.05 -16.06
N LEU A 19 33.92 21.28 -16.44
CA LEU A 19 32.60 21.85 -16.17
C LEU A 19 31.49 21.05 -16.88
N ALA A 20 31.69 20.70 -18.15
CA ALA A 20 30.75 19.87 -18.92
C ALA A 20 30.58 18.47 -18.31
N ALA A 21 31.65 17.86 -17.83
CA ALA A 21 31.60 16.56 -17.16
C ALA A 21 30.82 16.61 -15.83
N VAL A 22 31.00 17.66 -15.03
CA VAL A 22 30.24 17.86 -13.77
C VAL A 22 28.75 18.08 -14.05
N LEU A 23 28.42 18.90 -15.05
CA LEU A 23 27.02 19.13 -15.44
C LEU A 23 26.37 17.85 -15.99
N LEU A 24 27.10 17.09 -16.82
CA LEU A 24 26.62 15.81 -17.34
C LEU A 24 26.38 14.80 -16.20
N ALA A 25 27.30 14.72 -15.23
CA ALA A 25 27.15 13.86 -14.05
C ALA A 25 25.93 14.27 -13.21
N MET A 26 25.68 15.57 -13.06
CA MET A 26 24.49 16.09 -12.38
C MET A 26 23.20 15.69 -13.10
N PHE A 27 23.15 15.84 -14.43
CA PHE A 27 22.00 15.41 -15.23
C PHE A 27 21.76 13.90 -15.13
N CYS A 28 22.82 13.09 -15.22
CA CYS A 28 22.71 11.63 -15.06
C CYS A 28 22.18 11.26 -13.67
N ALA A 29 22.68 11.90 -12.60
CA ALA A 29 22.22 11.66 -11.24
C ALA A 29 20.73 12.02 -11.06
N ILE A 30 20.26 13.12 -11.65
CA ILE A 30 18.85 13.51 -11.62
C ILE A 30 17.98 12.51 -12.38
N ILE A 31 18.38 12.09 -13.57
CA ILE A 31 17.62 11.14 -14.39
C ILE A 31 17.53 9.78 -13.67
N VAL A 32 18.65 9.26 -13.17
CA VAL A 32 18.65 7.99 -12.42
C VAL A 32 17.80 8.11 -11.15
N GLY A 33 17.93 9.20 -10.40
CA GLY A 33 17.11 9.47 -9.23
C GLY A 33 15.62 9.47 -9.56
N LYS A 34 15.23 10.13 -10.67
CA LYS A 34 13.85 10.14 -11.16
C LYS A 34 13.32 8.76 -11.52
N LEU A 35 14.09 7.95 -12.25
CA LEU A 35 13.68 6.59 -12.61
C LEU A 35 13.47 5.71 -11.36
N VAL A 36 14.33 5.86 -10.35
CA VAL A 36 14.18 5.13 -9.09
C VAL A 36 12.96 5.64 -8.30
N GLU A 37 12.77 6.96 -8.21
CA GLU A 37 11.61 7.59 -7.57
C GLU A 37 10.30 7.12 -8.19
N ASP A 38 10.18 7.16 -9.51
CA ASP A 38 8.98 6.70 -10.24
C ASP A 38 8.67 5.22 -9.93
N SER A 39 9.71 4.37 -9.88
CA SER A 39 9.53 2.94 -9.56
C SER A 39 9.07 2.69 -8.12
N LEU A 40 9.50 3.52 -7.17
CA LEU A 40 9.11 3.42 -5.77
C LEU A 40 7.71 3.99 -5.54
N ILE A 41 7.36 5.09 -6.21
CA ILE A 41 6.00 5.67 -6.17
C ILE A 41 4.99 4.71 -6.77
N ALA A 42 5.31 4.06 -7.90
CA ALA A 42 4.43 3.06 -8.51
C ALA A 42 4.18 1.86 -7.58
N ARG A 43 5.20 1.41 -6.85
CA ARG A 43 5.04 0.37 -5.81
C ARG A 43 4.13 0.83 -4.68
N LEU A 44 4.34 2.04 -4.15
CA LEU A 44 3.49 2.60 -3.10
C LEU A 44 2.01 2.72 -3.52
N GLN A 45 1.76 3.13 -4.77
CA GLN A 45 0.40 3.18 -5.31
C GLN A 45 -0.24 1.79 -5.34
N HIS A 46 0.48 0.79 -5.84
CA HIS A 46 0.01 -0.59 -5.87
C HIS A 46 -0.24 -1.16 -4.47
N ASP A 47 0.66 -0.91 -3.51
CA ASP A 47 0.50 -1.36 -2.13
C ASP A 47 -0.73 -0.70 -1.48
N CYS A 48 -0.99 0.59 -1.77
CA CYS A 48 -2.20 1.27 -1.30
C CYS A 48 -3.48 0.70 -1.93
N GLU A 49 -3.48 0.41 -3.23
CA GLU A 49 -4.59 -0.25 -3.92
C GLU A 49 -4.87 -1.63 -3.32
N SER A 50 -3.85 -2.47 -3.14
CA SER A 50 -4.00 -3.79 -2.51
C SER A 50 -4.46 -3.69 -1.05
N LEU A 51 -3.97 -2.71 -0.28
CA LEU A 51 -4.43 -2.52 1.09
C LEU A 51 -5.91 -2.07 1.16
N PHE A 52 -6.40 -1.36 0.15
CA PHE A 52 -7.81 -0.99 0.06
C PHE A 52 -8.67 -2.15 -0.45
N ASP A 53 -8.40 -2.63 -1.67
CA ASP A 53 -9.22 -3.62 -2.37
C ASP A 53 -9.10 -5.03 -1.77
N ASP A 54 -7.89 -5.44 -1.34
CA ASP A 54 -7.64 -6.81 -0.87
C ASP A 54 -7.64 -6.95 0.66
N ARG A 55 -7.67 -5.84 1.42
CA ARG A 55 -7.65 -5.89 2.90
C ARG A 55 -8.82 -5.18 3.54
N LEU A 56 -9.11 -3.93 3.17
CA LEU A 56 -10.22 -3.18 3.79
C LEU A 56 -11.59 -3.73 3.37
N VAL A 57 -11.79 -3.98 2.08
CA VAL A 57 -13.05 -4.53 1.54
C VAL A 57 -13.38 -5.90 2.17
N PRO A 58 -12.50 -6.92 2.13
CA PRO A 58 -12.81 -8.22 2.72
C PRO A 58 -12.93 -8.18 4.24
N ALA A 59 -12.18 -7.32 4.95
CA ALA A 59 -12.34 -7.17 6.41
C ALA A 59 -13.73 -6.60 6.78
N THR A 60 -14.22 -5.64 6.01
CA THR A 60 -15.57 -5.07 6.20
C THR A 60 -16.65 -6.10 5.86
N ALA A 61 -16.45 -6.87 4.79
CA ALA A 61 -17.36 -7.97 4.43
C ALA A 61 -17.40 -9.05 5.53
N LEU A 62 -16.25 -9.43 6.08
CA LEU A 62 -16.14 -10.42 7.16
C LEU A 62 -16.80 -9.95 8.47
N PHE A 63 -16.68 -8.66 8.78
CA PHE A 63 -17.42 -8.05 9.90
C PHE A 63 -18.94 -8.17 9.71
N HIS A 64 -19.46 -7.77 8.55
CA HIS A 64 -20.89 -7.89 8.26
C HIS A 64 -21.35 -9.34 8.20
N LEU A 65 -20.49 -10.26 7.77
CA LEU A 65 -20.78 -11.69 7.73
C LEU A 65 -21.00 -12.22 9.15
N GLY A 66 -20.11 -11.86 10.09
CA GLY A 66 -20.25 -12.20 11.50
C GLY A 66 -21.53 -11.63 12.13
N ASP A 67 -21.86 -10.37 11.83
CA ASP A 67 -23.08 -9.73 12.32
C ASP A 67 -24.35 -10.42 11.79
N GLN A 68 -24.44 -10.70 10.48
CA GLN A 68 -25.58 -11.40 9.90
C GLN A 68 -25.73 -12.83 10.45
N MET A 69 -24.61 -13.54 10.64
CA MET A 69 -24.61 -14.86 11.28
C MET A 69 -25.15 -14.81 12.71
N HIS A 70 -24.72 -13.81 13.49
CA HIS A 70 -25.19 -13.62 14.86
C HIS A 70 -26.67 -13.27 14.94
N LEU A 71 -27.15 -12.38 14.06
CA LEU A 71 -28.57 -12.02 13.98
C LEU A 71 -29.43 -13.22 13.57
N LYS A 72 -28.97 -14.01 12.60
CA LYS A 72 -29.66 -15.22 12.15
C LYS A 72 -29.74 -16.26 13.28
N HIS A 73 -28.63 -16.52 13.96
CA HIS A 73 -28.59 -17.47 15.06
C HIS A 73 -29.53 -17.04 16.21
N ARG A 74 -29.51 -15.75 16.58
CA ARG A 74 -30.42 -15.22 17.62
C ARG A 74 -31.88 -15.36 17.21
N LEU A 75 -32.22 -15.05 15.96
CA LEU A 75 -33.59 -15.21 15.45
C LEU A 75 -34.09 -16.65 15.60
N LEU A 76 -33.22 -17.63 15.31
CA LEU A 76 -33.53 -19.04 15.47
C LEU A 76 -33.65 -19.43 16.95
N ASP A 77 -32.73 -18.99 17.80
CA ASP A 77 -32.78 -19.25 19.24
C ASP A 77 -34.07 -18.68 19.86
N ASP A 78 -34.42 -17.44 19.54
CA ASP A 78 -35.65 -16.77 20.01
C ASP A 78 -36.91 -17.55 19.61
N TYR A 79 -36.95 -18.07 18.37
CA TYR A 79 -38.03 -18.92 17.88
C TYR A 79 -38.12 -20.25 18.62
N LEU A 80 -36.98 -20.91 18.85
CA LEU A 80 -36.92 -22.19 19.54
C LEU A 80 -37.27 -22.05 21.04
N GLU A 81 -36.95 -20.93 21.68
CA GLU A 81 -37.28 -20.64 23.07
C GLU A 81 -38.74 -20.22 23.27
N ASN A 82 -39.32 -19.48 22.32
CA ASN A 82 -40.71 -19.00 22.38
C ASN A 82 -41.49 -19.34 21.08
N PRO A 83 -41.88 -20.61 20.89
CA PRO A 83 -42.51 -21.10 19.66
C PRO A 83 -43.83 -20.43 19.20
N PRO A 84 -44.59 -19.63 19.99
CA PRO A 84 -45.81 -18.98 19.46
C PRO A 84 -45.64 -17.51 19.02
N ALA A 85 -44.45 -16.91 19.06
CA ALA A 85 -44.27 -15.48 18.75
C ALA A 85 -44.13 -15.17 17.24
N ILE A 86 -43.61 -16.10 16.44
CA ILE A 86 -43.32 -15.91 15.01
C ILE A 86 -43.92 -17.10 14.25
N ASP A 87 -44.77 -16.80 13.27
CA ASP A 87 -45.28 -17.77 12.30
C ASP A 87 -44.11 -18.46 11.57
N SER A 88 -44.13 -19.79 11.46
CA SER A 88 -43.12 -20.61 10.78
C SER A 88 -42.79 -20.07 9.37
N GLN A 89 -43.80 -19.60 8.64
CA GLN A 89 -43.60 -18.99 7.32
C GLN A 89 -42.81 -17.66 7.39
N LYS A 90 -43.03 -16.84 8.43
CA LYS A 90 -42.28 -15.60 8.65
C LYS A 90 -40.84 -15.88 9.07
N LEU A 91 -40.61 -16.93 9.86
CA LEU A 91 -39.26 -17.39 10.21
C LEU A 91 -38.49 -17.78 8.95
N HIS A 92 -39.02 -18.68 8.13
CA HIS A 92 -38.39 -19.10 6.88
C HIS A 92 -38.03 -17.91 5.98
N TYR A 93 -38.94 -16.94 5.85
CA TYR A 93 -38.70 -15.74 5.06
C TYR A 93 -37.55 -14.90 5.63
N ALA A 94 -37.55 -14.64 6.95
CA ALA A 94 -36.50 -13.87 7.60
C ALA A 94 -35.13 -14.57 7.53
N MET A 95 -35.09 -15.89 7.70
CA MET A 95 -33.86 -16.68 7.57
C MET A 95 -33.31 -16.67 6.14
N GLY A 96 -34.18 -16.79 5.13
CA GLY A 96 -33.80 -16.67 3.73
C GLY A 96 -33.21 -15.30 3.37
N GLN A 97 -33.68 -14.20 4.01
CA GLN A 97 -33.06 -12.89 3.85
C GLN A 97 -31.63 -12.84 4.40
N HIS A 98 -31.39 -13.45 5.56
CA HIS A 98 -30.05 -13.56 6.11
C HIS A 98 -29.15 -14.42 5.19
N ASP A 99 -29.63 -15.55 4.68
CA ASP A 99 -28.86 -16.39 3.77
C ASP A 99 -28.49 -15.68 2.47
N ALA A 100 -29.41 -14.92 1.87
CA ALA A 100 -29.12 -14.12 0.68
C ALA A 100 -28.05 -13.05 0.95
N ARG A 101 -28.08 -12.41 2.13
CA ARG A 101 -27.05 -11.44 2.54
C ARG A 101 -25.70 -12.10 2.78
N LEU A 102 -25.68 -13.26 3.44
CA LEU A 102 -24.48 -14.05 3.68
C LEU A 102 -23.84 -14.46 2.34
N ALA A 103 -24.63 -14.97 1.39
CA ALA A 103 -24.15 -15.33 0.06
C ALA A 103 -23.51 -14.14 -0.67
N GLY A 104 -24.15 -12.96 -0.65
CA GLY A 104 -23.59 -11.76 -1.27
C GLY A 104 -22.36 -11.18 -0.55
N LEU A 105 -22.14 -11.51 0.73
CA LEU A 105 -20.91 -11.16 1.45
C LEU A 105 -19.78 -12.14 1.14
N ILE A 106 -20.10 -13.43 1.02
CA ILE A 106 -19.17 -14.48 0.60
C ILE A 106 -18.65 -14.21 -0.81
N GLU A 107 -19.55 -13.94 -1.77
CA GLU A 107 -19.17 -13.61 -3.15
C GLU A 107 -18.25 -12.37 -3.22
N ARG A 108 -18.51 -11.36 -2.37
CA ARG A 108 -17.64 -10.19 -2.27
C ARG A 108 -16.23 -10.53 -1.78
N ILE A 109 -16.09 -11.47 -0.85
CA ILE A 109 -14.78 -11.92 -0.37
C ILE A 109 -14.08 -12.75 -1.47
N GLU A 110 -14.82 -13.60 -2.20
CA GLU A 110 -14.28 -14.41 -3.31
C GLU A 110 -13.74 -13.59 -4.49
N GLN A 111 -14.25 -12.37 -4.67
CA GLN A 111 -13.79 -11.44 -5.71
C GLN A 111 -12.49 -10.72 -5.34
N THR A 112 -12.01 -10.84 -4.09
CA THR A 112 -10.77 -10.22 -3.61
C THR A 112 -9.59 -11.17 -3.73
N TYR A 113 -8.36 -10.63 -3.71
CA TYR A 113 -7.17 -11.47 -3.68
C TYR A 113 -6.95 -12.07 -2.28
N LEU A 114 -7.24 -13.37 -2.15
CA LEU A 114 -6.94 -14.15 -0.96
C LEU A 114 -5.57 -14.81 -1.08
N VAL A 115 -4.72 -14.68 -0.05
CA VAL A 115 -3.49 -15.47 -0.01
C VAL A 115 -3.81 -16.95 0.26
N GLU A 116 -2.87 -17.85 0.00
CA GLU A 116 -3.06 -19.30 0.15
C GLU A 116 -3.66 -19.70 1.51
N GLU A 117 -3.14 -19.13 2.61
CA GLU A 117 -3.65 -19.39 3.96
C GLU A 117 -5.08 -18.89 4.16
N GLU A 118 -5.43 -17.73 3.59
CA GLU A 118 -6.78 -17.16 3.65
C GLU A 118 -7.76 -17.99 2.84
N SER A 119 -7.36 -18.43 1.64
CA SER A 119 -8.17 -19.30 0.78
C SER A 119 -8.51 -20.62 1.49
N GLN A 120 -7.52 -21.24 2.14
CA GLN A 120 -7.73 -22.48 2.91
C GLN A 120 -8.70 -22.26 4.09
N LEU A 121 -8.51 -21.18 4.86
CA LEU A 121 -9.39 -20.83 5.98
C LEU A 121 -10.79 -20.42 5.52
N PHE A 122 -10.91 -19.74 4.39
CA PHE A 122 -12.18 -19.33 3.82
C PHE A 122 -12.98 -20.53 3.33
N HIS A 123 -12.34 -21.50 2.66
CA HIS A 123 -12.98 -22.78 2.33
C HIS A 123 -13.40 -23.57 3.56
N ALA A 124 -12.57 -23.58 4.62
CA ALA A 124 -12.94 -24.21 5.88
C ALA A 124 -14.16 -23.52 6.52
N PHE A 125 -14.20 -22.19 6.49
CA PHE A 125 -15.35 -21.39 6.92
C PHE A 125 -16.61 -21.72 6.11
N GLN A 126 -16.55 -21.75 4.78
CA GLN A 126 -17.69 -22.09 3.91
C GLN A 126 -18.23 -23.48 4.23
N LYS A 127 -17.34 -24.44 4.48
CA LYS A 127 -17.73 -25.79 4.90
C LYS A 127 -18.44 -25.79 6.24
N SER A 128 -17.86 -25.14 7.26
CA SER A 128 -18.50 -25.01 8.58
C SER A 128 -19.86 -24.31 8.49
N LEU A 129 -19.99 -23.31 7.63
CA LEU A 129 -21.25 -22.60 7.41
C LEU A 129 -22.31 -23.50 6.79
N ALA A 130 -21.94 -24.28 5.77
CA ALA A 130 -22.85 -25.25 5.15
C ALA A 130 -23.29 -26.34 6.15
N ASP A 131 -22.39 -26.78 7.04
CA ASP A 131 -22.72 -27.75 8.08
C ASP A 131 -23.65 -27.14 9.15
N TYR A 132 -23.43 -25.88 9.55
CA TYR A 132 -24.36 -25.14 10.41
C TYR A 132 -25.75 -25.00 9.76
N GLN A 133 -25.83 -24.59 8.49
CA GLN A 133 -27.08 -24.43 7.76
C GLN A 133 -27.90 -25.72 7.65
N LYS A 134 -27.24 -26.89 7.54
CA LYS A 134 -27.93 -28.19 7.55
C LYS A 134 -28.59 -28.46 8.90
N VAL A 135 -27.88 -28.24 10.00
CA VAL A 135 -28.42 -28.45 11.37
C VAL A 135 -29.56 -27.47 11.65
N GLU A 136 -29.41 -26.23 11.20
CA GLU A 136 -30.44 -25.21 11.25
C GLU A 136 -31.71 -25.60 10.49
N GLN A 137 -31.60 -26.10 9.25
CA GLN A 137 -32.76 -26.58 8.49
C GLN A 137 -33.48 -27.75 9.17
N ILE A 138 -32.73 -28.72 9.70
CA ILE A 138 -33.32 -29.84 10.45
C ILE A 138 -34.17 -29.34 11.62
N LEU A 139 -33.68 -28.34 12.36
CA LEU A 139 -34.40 -27.77 13.51
C LEU A 139 -35.67 -27.02 13.12
N ILE A 140 -35.65 -26.31 11.99
CA ILE A 140 -36.81 -25.58 11.49
C ILE A 140 -37.86 -26.55 10.94
N ASP A 141 -37.44 -27.51 10.11
CA ASP A 141 -38.33 -28.47 9.45
C ASP A 141 -39.01 -29.43 10.44
N GLU A 142 -38.34 -29.74 11.55
CA GLU A 142 -38.93 -30.57 12.60
C GLU A 142 -40.00 -29.82 13.41
N GLU A 143 -40.10 -28.48 13.31
CA GLU A 143 -41.01 -27.59 14.08
C GLU A 143 -41.07 -27.94 15.59
N LYS A 144 -40.04 -28.62 16.12
CA LYS A 144 -39.96 -29.07 17.52
C LYS A 144 -39.51 -27.91 18.38
N GLY A 145 -40.44 -26.99 18.63
CA GLY A 145 -40.32 -26.03 19.71
C GLY A 145 -39.96 -26.77 21.02
N GLY A 146 -38.87 -26.36 21.66
CA GLY A 146 -38.58 -26.74 23.05
C GLY A 146 -37.86 -28.07 23.31
N GLU A 147 -38.15 -29.18 22.62
CA GLU A 147 -37.84 -30.52 23.18
C GLU A 147 -36.54 -31.22 22.72
N ASP A 148 -35.89 -30.81 21.63
CA ASP A 148 -34.71 -31.53 21.11
C ASP A 148 -33.37 -30.96 21.60
N ALA A 149 -32.99 -31.33 22.84
CA ALA A 149 -31.73 -30.93 23.44
C ALA A 149 -30.48 -31.39 22.65
N VAL A 150 -30.59 -32.50 21.89
CA VAL A 150 -29.48 -33.03 21.09
C VAL A 150 -29.23 -32.13 19.88
N ASN A 151 -30.30 -31.75 19.17
CA ASN A 151 -30.19 -30.88 18.02
C ASN A 151 -29.79 -29.45 18.42
N ARG A 152 -30.21 -28.93 19.58
CA ARG A 152 -29.71 -27.65 20.12
C ARG A 152 -28.21 -27.67 20.43
N ALA A 153 -27.72 -28.75 21.02
CA ALA A 153 -26.29 -28.90 21.27
C ALA A 153 -25.48 -28.99 19.97
N ALA A 154 -26.01 -29.67 18.95
CA ALA A 154 -25.41 -29.72 17.62
C ALA A 154 -25.38 -28.35 16.93
N LEU A 155 -26.46 -27.56 17.06
CA LEU A 155 -26.53 -26.18 16.54
C LEU A 155 -25.48 -25.28 17.21
N ALA A 156 -25.41 -25.29 18.55
CA ALA A 156 -24.44 -24.49 19.28
C ALA A 156 -22.99 -24.85 18.92
N LYS A 157 -22.72 -26.16 18.76
CA LYS A 157 -21.40 -26.65 18.34
C LYS A 157 -21.03 -26.19 16.93
N SER A 158 -21.91 -26.41 15.95
CA SER A 158 -21.66 -26.00 14.56
C SER A 158 -21.50 -24.47 14.45
N PHE A 159 -22.28 -23.70 15.20
CA PHE A 159 -22.12 -22.24 15.27
C PHE A 159 -20.77 -21.81 15.86
N ALA A 160 -20.29 -22.52 16.90
CA ALA A 160 -18.97 -22.27 17.47
C ALA A 160 -17.84 -22.58 16.47
N GLU A 161 -17.98 -23.64 15.66
CA GLU A 161 -17.02 -23.99 14.60
C GLU A 161 -16.96 -22.92 13.49
N VAL A 162 -18.11 -22.41 13.05
CA VAL A 162 -18.19 -21.28 12.11
C VAL A 162 -17.49 -20.05 12.68
N ARG A 163 -17.76 -19.72 13.95
CA ARG A 163 -17.14 -18.56 14.60
C ARG A 163 -15.63 -18.73 14.73
N GLN A 164 -15.16 -19.92 15.07
CA GLN A 164 -13.73 -20.19 15.24
C GLN A 164 -12.98 -20.08 13.90
N THR A 165 -13.54 -20.62 12.82
CA THR A 165 -12.95 -20.50 11.47
C THR A 165 -12.94 -19.05 11.00
N MET A 166 -14.00 -18.29 11.25
CA MET A 166 -14.08 -16.85 10.96
C MET A 166 -13.03 -16.04 11.75
N LEU A 167 -12.85 -16.32 13.05
CA LEU A 167 -11.84 -15.65 13.88
C LEU A 167 -10.42 -15.90 13.38
N LYS A 168 -10.11 -17.14 12.95
CA LYS A 168 -8.81 -17.45 12.33
C LYS A 168 -8.61 -16.67 11.03
N LEU A 169 -9.64 -16.58 10.20
CA LEU A 169 -9.57 -15.81 8.96
C LEU A 169 -9.32 -14.31 9.23
N THR A 170 -9.98 -13.73 10.24
CA THR A 170 -9.74 -12.34 10.67
C THR A 170 -8.31 -12.13 11.18
N ASP A 171 -7.76 -13.08 11.94
CA ASP A 171 -6.39 -13.00 12.47
C ASP A 171 -5.35 -13.00 11.34
N VAL A 172 -5.53 -13.88 10.34
CA VAL A 172 -4.66 -13.93 9.16
C VAL A 172 -4.77 -12.64 8.34
N GLN A 173 -5.98 -12.14 8.08
CA GLN A 173 -6.20 -10.86 7.40
C GLN A 173 -5.49 -9.69 8.11
N GLN A 174 -5.56 -9.64 9.44
CA GLN A 174 -4.89 -8.61 10.23
C GLN A 174 -3.36 -8.73 10.14
N ARG A 175 -2.82 -9.94 10.23
CA ARG A 175 -1.37 -10.18 10.11
C ARG A 175 -0.86 -9.80 8.73
N VAL A 176 -1.46 -10.29 7.66
CA VAL A 176 -1.07 -9.98 6.27
C VAL A 176 -1.19 -8.47 6.00
N GLY A 177 -2.28 -7.83 6.44
CA GLY A 177 -2.45 -6.38 6.34
C GLY A 177 -1.38 -5.58 7.10
N SER A 178 -0.90 -6.09 8.23
CA SER A 178 0.19 -5.46 9.00
C SER A 178 1.56 -5.57 8.30
N GLU A 179 1.82 -6.69 7.63
CA GLU A 179 3.03 -6.93 6.84
C GLU A 179 3.08 -5.97 5.63
N LEU A 180 2.00 -5.91 4.84
CA LEU A 180 1.83 -4.96 3.73
C LEU A 180 2.05 -3.50 4.16
N ARG A 181 1.47 -3.10 5.29
CA ARG A 181 1.64 -1.75 5.84
C ARG A 181 3.09 -1.47 6.21
N ALA A 182 3.78 -2.42 6.83
CA ALA A 182 5.19 -2.27 7.19
C ALA A 182 6.07 -2.08 5.95
N GLU A 183 5.84 -2.88 4.91
CA GLU A 183 6.54 -2.76 3.62
C GLU A 183 6.31 -1.39 2.97
N SER A 184 5.07 -0.90 2.97
CA SER A 184 4.72 0.44 2.46
C SER A 184 5.46 1.56 3.19
N ILE A 185 5.52 1.51 4.54
CA ILE A 185 6.22 2.52 5.35
C ILE A 185 7.72 2.50 5.04
N THR A 186 8.32 1.32 4.90
CA THR A 186 9.73 1.18 4.52
C THR A 186 9.99 1.72 3.11
N ALA A 187 9.12 1.44 2.15
CA ALA A 187 9.23 1.97 0.79
C ALA A 187 9.17 3.51 0.77
N ALA A 188 8.22 4.12 1.48
CA ALA A 188 8.09 5.58 1.60
C ALA A 188 9.31 6.23 2.28
N SER A 189 9.85 5.58 3.31
CA SER A 189 11.09 6.01 3.97
C SER A 189 12.29 6.01 3.01
N ASN A 190 12.40 4.96 2.19
CA ASN A 190 13.48 4.84 1.19
C ASN A 190 13.39 5.92 0.11
N VAL A 191 12.18 6.29 -0.34
CA VAL A 191 11.96 7.44 -1.26
C VAL A 191 12.47 8.73 -0.61
N THR A 192 12.09 8.97 0.64
CA THR A 192 12.48 10.18 1.37
C THR A 192 13.99 10.28 1.54
N LEU A 193 14.64 9.17 1.90
CA LEU A 193 16.10 9.09 2.03
C LEU A 193 16.81 9.37 0.70
N LEU A 194 16.33 8.76 -0.39
CA LEU A 194 16.87 8.97 -1.73
C LEU A 194 16.75 10.43 -2.16
N LEU A 195 15.61 11.07 -1.88
CA LEU A 195 15.38 12.48 -2.18
C LEU A 195 16.36 13.39 -1.44
N TYR A 196 16.57 13.17 -0.14
CA TYR A 196 17.55 13.93 0.64
C TYR A 196 18.97 13.73 0.15
N PHE A 197 19.34 12.51 -0.23
CA PHE A 197 20.65 12.21 -0.80
C PHE A 197 20.85 12.92 -2.16
N GLN A 198 19.86 12.86 -3.04
CA GLN A 198 19.88 13.53 -4.34
C GLN A 198 20.00 15.05 -4.18
N LEU A 199 19.26 15.64 -3.24
CA LEU A 199 19.34 17.08 -2.93
C LEU A 199 20.74 17.45 -2.40
N GLY A 200 21.31 16.62 -1.53
CA GLY A 200 22.66 16.81 -1.00
C GLY A 200 23.73 16.77 -2.10
N ILE A 201 23.68 15.77 -2.99
CA ILE A 201 24.59 15.67 -4.14
C ILE A 201 24.42 16.86 -5.07
N ALA A 202 23.18 17.21 -5.43
CA ALA A 202 22.90 18.34 -6.31
C ALA A 202 23.45 19.65 -5.74
N PHE A 203 23.32 19.86 -4.42
CA PHE A 203 23.88 21.03 -3.75
C PHE A 203 25.41 21.07 -3.84
N ILE A 204 26.10 19.97 -3.53
CA ILE A 204 27.57 19.89 -3.61
C ILE A 204 28.06 20.11 -5.04
N LEU A 205 27.44 19.47 -6.03
CA LEU A 205 27.79 19.64 -7.44
C LEU A 205 27.52 21.07 -7.93
N GLY A 206 26.45 21.70 -7.44
CA GLY A 206 26.16 23.12 -7.69
C GLY A 206 27.25 24.04 -7.14
N LEU A 207 27.73 23.80 -5.91
CA LEU A 207 28.84 24.56 -5.32
C LEU A 207 30.14 24.39 -6.11
N ILE A 208 30.49 23.15 -6.50
CA ILE A 208 31.68 22.86 -7.31
C ILE A 208 31.60 23.58 -8.65
N SER A 209 30.45 23.53 -9.31
CA SER A 209 30.21 24.19 -10.61
C SER A 209 30.37 25.71 -10.49
N SER A 210 29.82 26.32 -9.43
CA SER A 210 29.95 27.75 -9.15
C SER A 210 31.40 28.16 -8.89
N ALA A 211 32.13 27.40 -8.07
CA ALA A 211 33.54 27.66 -7.78
C ALA A 211 34.43 27.55 -9.03
N LEU A 212 34.20 26.55 -9.89
CA LEU A 212 34.91 26.44 -11.18
C LEU A 212 34.60 27.62 -12.10
N ALA A 213 33.35 28.06 -12.19
CA ALA A 213 32.95 29.19 -13.01
C ALA A 213 33.59 30.51 -12.54
N MET A 214 33.67 30.71 -11.22
CA MET A 214 34.31 31.91 -10.64
C MET A 214 35.83 31.90 -10.80
N GLY A 215 36.47 30.74 -10.67
CA GLY A 215 37.92 30.57 -10.89
C GLY A 215 38.37 30.80 -12.34
N VAL A 216 37.47 30.60 -13.31
CA VAL A 216 37.66 30.91 -14.73
C VAL A 216 37.64 32.41 -15.02
N SER A 217 37.07 33.22 -14.14
CA SER A 217 36.80 34.66 -14.38
C SER A 217 37.89 35.62 -13.87
N ARG A 218 39.01 35.13 -13.30
CA ARG A 218 40.11 36.00 -12.89
C ARG A 218 40.78 36.63 -14.12
N PRO A 219 40.84 37.97 -14.25
CA PRO A 219 41.58 38.63 -15.33
C PRO A 219 43.05 38.23 -15.23
N ARG A 220 43.64 37.86 -16.36
CA ARG A 220 45.07 37.60 -16.47
C ARG A 220 45.77 38.96 -16.38
N ASP A 221 46.48 39.23 -15.29
CA ASP A 221 47.28 40.45 -15.18
C ASP A 221 48.21 40.58 -16.40
N PRO A 222 48.30 41.77 -17.03
CA PRO A 222 49.13 41.96 -18.21
C PRO A 222 50.61 41.74 -17.85
N PRO A 223 51.42 41.16 -18.75
CA PRO A 223 52.83 40.92 -18.49
C PRO A 223 53.56 42.25 -18.36
N SER A 224 54.13 42.53 -17.18
CA SER A 224 55.21 43.51 -17.03
C SER A 224 56.43 42.98 -17.79
N GLY A 225 56.67 43.54 -18.98
CA GLY A 225 57.80 43.20 -19.83
C GLY A 225 59.16 43.52 -19.19
N PRO A 226 60.24 42.85 -19.62
CA PRO A 226 61.56 43.01 -19.04
C PRO A 226 62.24 44.31 -19.50
N ALA A 227 63.13 44.79 -18.63
CA ALA A 227 63.95 45.98 -18.78
C ALA A 227 64.80 46.00 -20.07
N SER A 228 65.04 47.21 -20.58
CA SER A 228 66.17 47.51 -21.48
C SER A 228 66.84 48.77 -20.95
N GLY A 229 67.98 48.61 -20.31
CA GLY A 229 68.96 49.68 -20.19
C GLY A 229 69.81 49.69 -21.46
N GLU A 230 70.12 50.88 -21.96
CA GLU A 230 71.38 51.13 -22.66
C GLU A 230 71.67 52.63 -22.62
N ASP A 231 72.88 52.94 -22.14
CA ASP A 231 73.54 54.24 -22.13
C ASP A 231 73.58 54.89 -23.51
N GLN A 232 73.48 56.23 -23.55
CA GLN A 232 74.37 57.01 -24.43
C GLN A 232 74.56 58.45 -23.95
N ASN A 233 75.85 58.77 -23.80
CA ASN A 233 76.48 60.05 -23.52
C ASN A 233 76.24 61.13 -24.60
N LEU A 234 76.66 62.37 -24.24
CA LEU A 234 77.01 63.55 -25.08
C LEU A 234 75.91 64.62 -25.25
N HIS A 235 75.90 65.65 -24.38
CA HIS A 235 76.67 66.89 -24.56
C HIS A 235 76.54 67.81 -23.33
#